data_AF-A0AAV9TRY9-F1
#
_entry.id   AF-A0AAV9TRY9-F1
#
_cell.length_a   1.000
_cell.length_b   1.000
_cell.length_c   1.000
_cell.angle_alpha   90.00
_cell.angle_beta   90.00
_cell.angle_gamma   90.00
#
_symmetry.space_group_name_H-M   'P 1'
#
loop_
_entity.id
_entity.type
_entity.pdbx_description
1 polymer ?
#
loop_
_entity_poly.entity_id
_entity_poly.type
_entity_poly.pdbx_seq_one_letter_code
_entity_poly.pdbx_strand_id
1 'polypeptide(L)'
;MFKSGISSFARAARPSFAATASRRAIRPSTFRLPASSRFASTAGVGDGKIYQVIGAVVDVKFDTAKLPAILNALETTNNDQKLVLEVAQHLGENVVRCIAMDGTEGLVRGRAATDTGAPITIPVGPETLGRIINVTGDPIDERGPIKTDKRLPIHTEPPAFIDQSTTAEVLVTGIKVVDLLAPYARGGKIGLFGGAGVGKTVFIQELINNIAKAHGGYSVFTGVGERTREGNDLYHEMQETSVIQLDGESKVALVFGQMNEPPGARARVALTG
;
A
#
# COMPACT_ATOMS: atom_id res chain seq x y z
N MET A 1 53.08 38.88 54.82
CA MET A 1 53.55 37.48 54.86
C MET A 1 52.30 36.59 54.98
N PHE A 2 51.87 35.95 53.88
CA PHE A 2 50.89 34.83 53.78
C PHE A 2 49.49 35.03 54.43
N LYS A 3 48.33 34.72 53.86
CA LYS A 3 47.93 33.99 52.65
C LYS A 3 46.43 34.29 52.43
N SER A 4 46.04 34.38 51.17
CA SER A 4 44.67 34.39 50.65
C SER A 4 43.81 33.24 51.18
N GLY A 5 42.66 33.53 51.78
CA GLY A 5 41.58 32.57 52.06
C GLY A 5 40.43 32.79 51.09
N ILE A 6 40.46 32.07 49.98
CA ILE A 6 39.39 32.01 48.97
C ILE A 6 38.17 31.35 49.62
N SER A 7 37.08 32.10 49.83
CA SER A 7 35.79 31.54 50.21
C SER A 7 35.19 30.79 49.02
N SER A 8 35.12 29.47 49.17
CA SER A 8 34.41 28.58 48.27
C SER A 8 32.92 28.94 48.26
N PHE A 9 32.44 29.52 47.16
CA PHE A 9 31.02 29.49 46.83
C PHE A 9 30.63 28.04 46.53
N ALA A 10 29.84 27.45 47.43
CA ALA A 10 29.21 26.16 47.20
C ALA A 10 28.36 26.24 45.93
N ARG A 11 28.82 25.59 44.86
CA ARG A 11 28.09 25.39 43.63
C ARG A 11 26.92 24.47 43.95
N ALA A 12 25.70 25.00 44.01
CA ALA A 12 24.49 24.19 44.11
C ALA A 12 24.49 23.16 42.97
N ALA A 13 24.48 21.87 43.31
CA ALA A 13 24.42 20.78 42.36
C ALA A 13 23.10 20.88 41.58
N ARG A 14 23.20 21.04 40.26
CA ARG A 14 22.05 20.87 39.36
C ARG A 14 21.59 19.41 39.48
N PRO A 15 20.28 19.12 39.66
CA PRO A 15 19.82 17.75 39.59
C PRO A 15 20.01 17.25 38.16
N SER A 16 20.92 16.30 37.98
CA SER A 16 21.02 15.54 36.74
C SER A 16 19.82 14.59 36.67
N PHE A 17 18.78 14.99 35.95
CA PHE A 17 17.78 14.03 35.48
C PHE A 17 18.45 13.15 34.43
N ALA A 18 19.08 12.08 34.88
CA ALA A 18 19.44 10.96 34.03
C ALA A 18 18.13 10.29 33.60
N ALA A 19 17.58 10.71 32.46
CA ALA A 19 16.48 10.03 31.82
C ALA A 19 16.98 8.64 31.42
N THR A 20 16.72 7.64 32.27
CA THR A 20 16.84 6.22 31.92
C THR A 20 15.67 5.89 31.00
N ALA A 21 15.74 6.36 29.76
CA ALA A 21 14.84 5.94 28.71
C ALA A 21 15.19 4.48 28.40
N SER A 22 14.52 3.56 29.11
CA SER A 22 14.45 2.16 28.71
C SER A 22 13.91 2.12 27.28
N ARG A 23 14.80 1.96 26.29
CA ARG A 23 14.44 1.58 24.92
C ARG A 23 13.76 0.22 25.01
N ARG A 24 12.44 0.23 25.21
CA ARG A 24 11.61 -0.97 25.13
C ARG A 24 11.62 -1.36 23.66
N ALA A 25 12.46 -2.34 23.33
CA ALA A 25 12.53 -2.90 21.99
C ALA A 25 11.12 -3.34 21.58
N ILE A 26 10.64 -2.76 20.49
CA ILE A 26 9.37 -3.12 19.86
C ILE A 26 9.51 -4.59 19.47
N ARG A 27 8.79 -5.47 20.18
CA ARG A 27 8.63 -6.85 19.70
C ARG A 27 7.75 -6.76 18.46
N PRO A 28 8.22 -7.22 17.28
CA PRO A 28 7.32 -7.33 16.14
C PRO A 28 6.21 -8.28 16.57
N SER A 29 4.96 -7.82 16.53
CA SER A 29 3.83 -8.74 16.58
C SER A 29 4.07 -9.72 15.44
N THR A 30 4.15 -11.01 15.76
CA THR A 30 4.17 -12.06 14.74
C THR A 30 2.89 -11.91 13.93
N PHE A 31 2.99 -11.28 12.77
CA PHE A 31 1.90 -11.15 11.80
C PHE A 31 1.60 -12.56 11.30
N ARG A 32 0.71 -13.25 12.01
CA ARG A 32 0.27 -14.59 11.65
C ARG A 32 -0.76 -14.40 10.56
N LEU A 33 -0.33 -14.52 9.30
CA LEU A 33 -1.24 -14.59 8.17
C LEU A 33 -2.29 -15.67 8.50
N PRO A 34 -3.60 -15.33 8.54
CA PRO A 34 -4.62 -16.33 8.81
C PRO A 34 -4.50 -17.39 7.70
N ALA A 35 -4.28 -18.64 8.11
CA ALA A 35 -4.04 -19.79 7.23
C ALA A 35 -5.24 -20.16 6.31
N SER A 36 -6.28 -19.33 6.31
CA SER A 36 -7.43 -19.44 5.44
C SER A 36 -7.97 -18.04 5.17
N SER A 37 -7.41 -17.33 4.19
CA SER A 37 -8.16 -16.24 3.58
C SER A 37 -9.41 -16.87 2.96
N ARG A 38 -10.60 -16.48 3.42
CA ARG A 38 -11.88 -16.93 2.86
C ARG A 38 -11.99 -16.67 1.35
N PHE A 39 -11.15 -15.76 0.86
CA PHE A 39 -11.11 -15.28 -0.52
C PHE A 39 -10.20 -16.09 -1.44
N ALA A 40 -9.40 -17.04 -0.94
CA ALA A 40 -8.54 -17.87 -1.78
C ALA A 40 -9.09 -19.29 -1.89
N SER A 41 -9.38 -19.72 -3.12
CA SER A 41 -9.54 -21.15 -3.39
C SER A 41 -8.16 -21.82 -3.40
N THR A 42 -8.01 -22.97 -2.74
CA THR A 42 -6.70 -23.65 -2.64
C THR A 42 -6.21 -24.27 -3.96
N ALA A 43 -7.04 -24.28 -5.01
CA ALA A 43 -6.69 -24.78 -6.34
C ALA A 43 -7.53 -24.08 -7.42
N GLY A 44 -6.86 -23.61 -8.48
CA GLY A 44 -7.49 -23.02 -9.66
C GLY A 44 -8.45 -23.99 -10.34
N VAL A 45 -9.55 -23.45 -10.88
CA VAL A 45 -10.62 -24.21 -11.53
C VAL A 45 -10.26 -24.63 -12.96
N GLY A 46 -9.27 -23.98 -13.57
CA GLY A 46 -8.81 -24.20 -14.94
C GLY A 46 -9.12 -23.02 -15.85
N ASP A 47 -9.21 -23.30 -17.15
CA ASP A 47 -9.44 -22.27 -18.17
C ASP A 47 -10.94 -22.06 -18.45
N GLY A 48 -11.36 -20.81 -18.42
CA GLY A 48 -12.64 -20.34 -18.95
C GLY A 48 -12.49 -19.67 -20.31
N LYS A 49 -13.60 -19.31 -20.94
CA LYS A 49 -13.66 -18.58 -22.20
C LYS A 49 -14.42 -17.29 -22.04
N ILE A 50 -13.93 -16.21 -22.63
CA ILE A 50 -14.62 -14.92 -22.62
C ILE A 50 -15.97 -15.05 -23.34
N TYR A 51 -17.05 -14.81 -22.62
CA TYR A 51 -18.42 -14.92 -23.12
C TYR A 51 -18.92 -13.57 -23.64
N GLN A 52 -18.73 -12.51 -22.85
CA GLN A 52 -19.20 -11.17 -23.16
C GLN A 52 -18.26 -10.11 -22.60
N VAL A 53 -18.13 -8.99 -23.31
CA VAL A 53 -17.33 -7.82 -22.90
C VAL A 53 -18.25 -6.60 -22.98
N ILE A 54 -18.42 -5.89 -21.86
CA ILE A 54 -19.21 -4.65 -21.74
C ILE A 54 -18.36 -3.61 -21.00
N GLY A 55 -17.60 -2.80 -21.75
CA GLY A 55 -16.64 -1.88 -21.15
C GLY A 55 -15.64 -2.62 -20.25
N ALA A 56 -15.49 -2.17 -19.00
CA ALA A 56 -14.61 -2.81 -18.01
C ALA A 56 -15.18 -4.10 -17.38
N VAL A 57 -16.42 -4.49 -17.73
CA VAL A 57 -17.06 -5.71 -17.22
C VAL A 57 -16.88 -6.82 -18.25
N VAL A 58 -16.31 -7.94 -17.82
CA VAL A 58 -16.03 -9.10 -18.67
C VAL A 58 -16.68 -10.34 -18.06
N ASP A 59 -17.60 -10.95 -18.80
CA ASP A 59 -18.22 -12.21 -18.38
C ASP A 59 -17.41 -13.37 -18.98
N VAL A 60 -16.99 -14.31 -18.11
CA VAL A 60 -16.19 -15.48 -18.46
C VAL A 60 -17.01 -16.74 -18.18
N LYS A 61 -17.13 -17.63 -19.17
CA LYS A 61 -17.83 -18.90 -19.05
C LYS A 61 -16.84 -20.03 -18.83
N PHE A 62 -17.09 -20.84 -17.82
CA PHE A 62 -16.33 -22.05 -17.52
C PHE A 62 -17.10 -23.26 -18.04
N ASP A 63 -16.38 -24.22 -18.63
CA ASP A 63 -16.97 -25.47 -19.11
C ASP A 63 -17.22 -26.47 -17.96
N THR A 64 -16.66 -26.20 -16.78
CA THR A 64 -16.77 -27.03 -15.56
C THR A 64 -17.86 -26.54 -14.62
N ALA A 65 -18.38 -27.44 -13.78
CA ALA A 65 -19.38 -27.12 -12.75
C ALA A 65 -18.79 -26.39 -11.54
N LYS A 66 -17.47 -26.46 -11.35
CA LYS A 66 -16.76 -25.69 -10.32
C LYS A 66 -16.47 -24.31 -10.90
N LEU A 67 -16.70 -23.26 -10.13
CA LEU A 67 -16.42 -21.88 -10.54
C LEU A 67 -15.35 -21.25 -9.63
N PRO A 68 -14.52 -20.33 -10.15
CA PRO A 68 -13.59 -19.57 -9.32
C PRO A 68 -14.32 -18.83 -8.21
N ALA A 69 -13.68 -18.67 -7.05
CA ALA A 69 -14.27 -17.94 -5.94
C ALA A 69 -14.45 -16.45 -6.30
N ILE A 70 -15.38 -15.78 -5.62
CA ILE A 70 -15.49 -14.32 -5.72
C ILE A 70 -14.19 -13.72 -5.17
N LEU A 71 -13.70 -12.68 -5.83
CA LEU A 71 -12.41 -12.01 -5.64
C LEU A 71 -11.18 -12.75 -6.16
N ASN A 72 -11.32 -13.94 -6.76
CA ASN A 72 -10.20 -14.57 -7.47
C ASN A 72 -9.80 -13.74 -8.69
N ALA A 73 -8.50 -13.76 -9.00
CA ALA A 73 -7.95 -13.22 -10.22
C ALA A 73 -7.99 -14.27 -11.35
N LEU A 74 -8.44 -13.85 -12.52
CA LEU A 74 -8.30 -14.56 -13.78
C LEU A 74 -7.28 -13.81 -14.65
N GLU A 75 -6.45 -14.57 -15.35
CA GLU A 75 -5.47 -14.04 -16.29
C GLU A 75 -5.88 -14.35 -17.72
N THR A 76 -5.89 -13.34 -18.58
CA THR A 76 -6.07 -13.49 -20.02
C THR A 76 -5.00 -12.67 -20.73
N THR A 77 -4.77 -12.94 -22.01
CA THR A 77 -3.92 -12.12 -22.87
C THR A 77 -4.79 -11.22 -23.74
N ASN A 78 -4.47 -9.94 -23.79
CA ASN A 78 -5.05 -8.96 -24.72
C ASN A 78 -3.90 -8.28 -25.48
N ASN A 79 -3.87 -8.35 -26.82
CA ASN A 79 -2.79 -7.76 -27.64
C ASN A 79 -1.37 -8.08 -27.14
N ASP A 80 -1.10 -9.35 -26.83
CA ASP A 80 0.17 -9.85 -26.27
C ASP A 80 0.56 -9.28 -24.88
N GLN A 81 -0.33 -8.52 -24.25
CA GLN A 81 -0.18 -8.05 -22.87
C GLN A 81 -1.05 -8.85 -21.91
N LYS A 82 -0.56 -8.98 -20.68
CA LYS A 82 -1.29 -9.64 -19.60
C LYS A 82 -2.43 -8.73 -19.14
N LEU A 83 -3.67 -9.23 -19.20
CA LEU A 83 -4.84 -8.57 -18.64
C LEU A 83 -5.36 -9.39 -17.46
N VAL A 84 -5.47 -8.74 -16.31
CA VAL A 84 -6.01 -9.35 -15.09
C VAL A 84 -7.48 -8.96 -14.93
N LEU A 85 -8.31 -9.96 -14.65
CA LEU A 85 -9.73 -9.80 -14.35
C LEU A 85 -9.99 -10.26 -12.91
N GLU A 86 -10.78 -9.53 -12.14
CA GLU A 86 -11.20 -9.98 -10.79
C GLU A 86 -12.65 -10.45 -10.83
N VAL A 87 -12.93 -11.65 -10.34
CA VAL A 87 -14.29 -12.18 -10.25
C VAL A 87 -15.11 -11.38 -9.23
N ALA A 88 -16.19 -10.74 -9.67
CA ALA A 88 -17.05 -9.93 -8.80
C ALA A 88 -18.33 -10.67 -8.39
N GLN A 89 -18.91 -11.50 -9.28
CA GLN A 89 -20.15 -12.22 -9.00
C GLN A 89 -20.31 -13.45 -9.90
N HIS A 90 -21.12 -14.42 -9.46
CA HIS A 90 -21.53 -15.57 -10.27
C HIS A 90 -22.92 -15.30 -10.85
N LEU A 91 -23.08 -15.40 -12.18
CA LEU A 91 -24.34 -15.10 -12.86
C LEU A 91 -25.24 -16.33 -13.01
N GLY A 92 -24.70 -17.54 -12.86
CA GLY A 92 -25.35 -18.80 -13.22
C GLY A 92 -24.87 -19.32 -14.57
N GLU A 93 -25.34 -20.50 -14.98
CA GLU A 93 -24.97 -21.15 -16.26
C GLU A 93 -23.44 -21.29 -16.48
N ASN A 94 -22.72 -21.49 -15.39
CA ASN A 94 -21.26 -21.52 -15.32
C ASN A 94 -20.57 -20.23 -15.81
N VAL A 95 -21.26 -19.09 -15.72
CA VAL A 95 -20.72 -17.77 -16.06
C VAL A 95 -20.39 -16.99 -14.80
N VAL A 96 -19.18 -16.43 -14.76
CA VAL A 96 -18.75 -15.47 -13.75
C VAL A 96 -18.56 -14.11 -14.38
N ARG A 97 -18.97 -13.06 -13.67
CA ARG A 97 -18.75 -11.68 -14.08
C ARG A 97 -17.53 -11.14 -13.39
N CYS A 98 -16.61 -10.64 -14.20
CA CYS A 98 -15.35 -10.11 -13.77
C CYS A 98 -15.24 -8.61 -14.06
N ILE A 99 -14.38 -7.94 -13.31
CA ILE A 99 -14.00 -6.55 -13.53
C ILE A 99 -12.56 -6.56 -14.03
N ALA A 100 -12.31 -5.91 -15.16
CA ALA A 100 -10.98 -5.79 -15.73
C ALA A 100 -10.14 -4.74 -14.97
N MET A 101 -8.87 -5.08 -14.73
CA MET A 101 -7.89 -4.19 -14.12
C MET A 101 -7.16 -3.30 -15.14
N ASP A 102 -7.32 -3.58 -16.44
CA ASP A 102 -6.75 -2.78 -17.53
C ASP A 102 -7.75 -2.68 -18.70
N GLY A 103 -7.39 -1.96 -19.76
CA GLY A 103 -8.19 -1.78 -20.96
C GLY A 103 -8.64 -3.09 -21.59
N THR A 104 -9.94 -3.19 -21.88
CA THR A 104 -10.57 -4.35 -22.55
C THR A 104 -10.73 -4.16 -24.06
N GLU A 105 -10.20 -3.06 -24.59
CA GLU A 105 -10.19 -2.76 -26.02
C GLU A 105 -9.38 -3.84 -26.76
N GLY A 106 -9.96 -4.41 -27.82
CA GLY A 106 -9.37 -5.54 -28.54
C GLY A 106 -9.63 -6.92 -27.95
N LEU A 107 -10.29 -7.03 -26.79
CA LEU A 107 -10.60 -8.32 -26.17
C LEU A 107 -11.69 -9.07 -26.95
N VAL A 108 -11.35 -10.26 -27.45
CA VAL A 108 -12.24 -11.06 -28.32
C VAL A 108 -12.94 -12.16 -27.52
N ARG A 109 -14.21 -12.41 -27.83
CA ARG A 109 -14.98 -13.54 -27.28
C ARG A 109 -14.35 -14.88 -27.66
N GLY A 110 -14.45 -15.86 -26.77
CA GLY A 110 -13.85 -17.19 -26.94
C GLY A 110 -12.37 -17.27 -26.55
N ARG A 111 -11.70 -16.14 -26.28
CA ARG A 111 -10.33 -16.13 -25.73
C ARG A 111 -10.30 -16.85 -24.38
N ALA A 112 -9.21 -17.57 -24.12
CA ALA A 112 -9.01 -18.27 -22.85
C ALA A 112 -8.71 -17.28 -21.72
N ALA A 113 -9.30 -17.53 -20.55
CA ALA A 113 -9.03 -16.83 -19.31
C ALA A 113 -8.78 -17.86 -18.20
N THR A 114 -7.58 -17.88 -17.64
CA THR A 114 -7.11 -18.89 -16.69
C THR A 114 -7.34 -18.42 -15.27
N ASP A 115 -7.97 -19.25 -14.43
CA ASP A 115 -8.11 -18.97 -13.00
C ASP A 115 -6.78 -19.18 -12.27
N THR A 116 -6.31 -18.14 -11.58
CA THR A 116 -5.09 -18.22 -10.77
C THR A 116 -5.31 -18.99 -9.46
N GLY A 117 -6.57 -19.20 -9.07
CA GLY A 117 -6.96 -19.83 -7.81
C GLY A 117 -6.88 -18.89 -6.60
N ALA A 118 -6.24 -17.73 -6.72
CA ALA A 118 -6.09 -16.78 -5.62
C ALA A 118 -6.61 -15.40 -6.04
N PRO A 119 -6.86 -14.50 -5.08
CA PRO A 119 -7.02 -13.08 -5.37
C PRO A 119 -5.77 -12.49 -6.04
N ILE A 120 -5.86 -11.26 -6.54
CA ILE A 120 -4.70 -10.53 -7.07
C ILE A 120 -3.60 -10.51 -6.00
N THR A 121 -2.40 -11.02 -6.35
CA THR A 121 -1.26 -11.11 -5.44
C THR A 121 -0.14 -10.16 -5.88
N ILE A 122 0.35 -9.37 -4.93
CA ILE A 122 1.29 -8.27 -5.18
C ILE A 122 2.61 -8.51 -4.46
N PRO A 123 3.75 -8.00 -4.98
CA PRO A 123 5.03 -8.11 -4.29
C PRO A 123 5.01 -7.26 -3.01
N VAL A 124 5.57 -7.80 -1.92
CA VAL A 124 5.71 -7.08 -0.65
C VAL A 124 7.11 -7.25 -0.09
N GLY A 125 7.51 -6.34 0.81
CA GLY A 125 8.79 -6.37 1.49
C GLY A 125 9.62 -5.11 1.25
N PRO A 126 10.81 -5.01 1.85
CA PRO A 126 11.70 -3.87 1.65
C PRO A 126 12.09 -3.62 0.19
N GLU A 127 11.99 -4.65 -0.66
CA GLU A 127 12.34 -4.60 -2.08
C GLU A 127 11.37 -3.75 -2.92
N THR A 128 10.19 -3.42 -2.38
CA THR A 128 9.23 -2.50 -3.01
C THR A 128 9.52 -1.03 -2.69
N LEU A 129 10.43 -0.73 -1.76
CA LEU A 129 10.79 0.63 -1.39
C LEU A 129 11.51 1.32 -2.54
N GLY A 130 11.10 2.56 -2.84
CA GLY A 130 11.60 3.38 -3.94
C GLY A 130 11.10 2.95 -5.31
N ARG A 131 10.14 2.01 -5.36
CA ARG A 131 9.52 1.51 -6.59
C ARG A 131 8.13 2.11 -6.77
N ILE A 132 7.70 2.17 -8.04
CA ILE A 132 6.33 2.50 -8.41
C ILE A 132 5.62 1.25 -8.91
N ILE A 133 4.49 0.92 -8.29
CA ILE A 133 3.73 -0.31 -8.56
C ILE A 133 2.29 0.06 -8.95
N ASN A 134 1.73 -0.68 -9.92
CA ASN A 134 0.32 -0.57 -10.29
C ASN A 134 -0.59 -1.46 -9.39
N VAL A 135 -1.89 -1.50 -9.69
CA VAL A 135 -2.86 -2.31 -8.95
C VAL A 135 -2.56 -3.82 -8.94
N THR A 136 -1.98 -4.37 -10.01
CA THR A 136 -1.67 -5.80 -10.13
C THR A 136 -0.32 -6.19 -9.53
N GLY A 137 0.45 -5.23 -9.02
CA GLY A 137 1.77 -5.51 -8.45
C GLY A 137 2.92 -5.42 -9.46
N ASP A 138 2.65 -4.97 -10.69
CA ASP A 138 3.66 -4.81 -11.72
C ASP A 138 4.36 -3.45 -11.60
N PRO A 139 5.70 -3.38 -11.74
CA PRO A 139 6.43 -2.13 -11.66
C PRO A 139 6.23 -1.28 -12.91
N ILE A 140 5.95 0.01 -12.71
CA ILE A 140 5.72 0.99 -13.79
C ILE A 140 6.78 2.11 -13.83
N ASP A 141 7.90 1.92 -13.13
CA ASP A 141 9.00 2.89 -13.04
C ASP A 141 10.14 2.65 -14.02
N GLU A 142 10.02 1.66 -14.93
CA GLU A 142 11.05 1.26 -15.89
C GLU A 142 12.37 0.78 -15.26
N ARG A 143 12.39 0.48 -13.96
CA ARG A 143 13.61 0.04 -13.23
C ARG A 143 13.75 -1.48 -13.18
N GLY A 144 13.17 -2.18 -14.14
CA GLY A 144 13.15 -3.65 -14.21
C GLY A 144 12.22 -4.29 -13.16
N PRO A 145 12.23 -5.63 -13.03
CA PRO A 145 11.32 -6.34 -12.13
C PRO A 145 11.67 -6.13 -10.64
N ILE A 146 10.65 -6.18 -9.78
CA ILE A 146 10.84 -6.22 -8.32
C ILE A 146 11.20 -7.65 -7.92
N LYS A 147 12.43 -7.85 -7.43
CA LYS A 147 12.93 -9.15 -6.99
C LYS A 147 12.48 -9.43 -5.56
N THR A 148 11.34 -10.09 -5.38
CA THR A 148 10.88 -10.55 -4.07
C THR A 148 10.20 -11.90 -4.19
N ASP A 149 10.46 -12.77 -3.21
CA ASP A 149 9.79 -14.07 -3.05
C ASP A 149 8.48 -13.92 -2.25
N LYS A 150 8.26 -12.77 -1.61
CA LYS A 150 7.09 -12.52 -0.77
C LYS A 150 6.00 -11.84 -1.58
N ARG A 151 4.89 -12.54 -1.73
CA ARG A 151 3.67 -12.06 -2.37
C ARG A 151 2.50 -12.16 -1.39
N LEU A 152 1.65 -11.15 -1.33
CA LEU A 152 0.43 -11.17 -0.51
C LEU A 152 -0.80 -10.83 -1.37
N PRO A 153 -1.98 -11.42 -1.06
CA PRO A 153 -3.23 -11.04 -1.72
C PRO A 153 -3.67 -9.64 -1.29
N ILE A 154 -4.26 -8.87 -2.20
CA ILE A 154 -4.81 -7.54 -1.88
C ILE A 154 -6.09 -7.62 -1.01
N HIS A 155 -6.77 -8.76 -1.05
CA HIS A 155 -7.98 -8.99 -0.24
C HIS A 155 -7.62 -9.72 1.04
N THR A 156 -7.63 -8.99 2.15
CA THR A 156 -7.39 -9.51 3.50
C THR A 156 -8.52 -9.15 4.45
N GLU A 157 -8.87 -10.08 5.34
CA GLU A 157 -9.80 -9.80 6.43
C GLU A 157 -9.19 -8.75 7.38
N PRO A 158 -10.04 -7.87 7.95
CA PRO A 158 -9.57 -6.93 8.95
C PRO A 158 -9.06 -7.66 10.22
N PRO A 159 -8.22 -7.00 11.03
CA PRO A 159 -7.76 -7.56 12.30
C PRO A 159 -8.92 -7.99 13.20
N ALA A 160 -8.80 -9.15 13.83
CA ALA A 160 -9.81 -9.66 14.75
C ALA A 160 -9.93 -8.75 15.98
N PHE A 161 -11.11 -8.74 16.62
CA PHE A 161 -11.37 -7.92 17.80
C PHE A 161 -10.34 -8.13 18.93
N ILE A 162 -9.86 -9.36 19.10
CA ILE A 162 -8.84 -9.71 20.12
C ILE A 162 -7.45 -9.12 19.83
N ASP A 163 -7.16 -8.79 18.57
CA ASP A 163 -5.87 -8.24 18.15
C ASP A 163 -5.89 -6.70 18.15
N GLN A 164 -7.05 -6.07 18.39
CA GLN A 164 -7.18 -4.62 18.43
C GLN A 164 -6.59 -4.07 19.74
N SER A 165 -5.68 -3.11 19.60
CA SER A 165 -5.14 -2.40 20.76
C SER A 165 -6.16 -1.42 21.33
N THR A 166 -6.32 -1.41 22.66
CA THR A 166 -7.17 -0.47 23.39
C THR A 166 -6.40 0.77 23.86
N THR A 167 -5.08 0.83 23.66
CA THR A 167 -4.25 1.93 24.12
C THR A 167 -4.20 3.06 23.10
N ALA A 168 -4.63 4.26 23.51
CA ALA A 168 -4.45 5.47 22.72
C ALA A 168 -3.00 5.96 22.84
N GLU A 169 -2.24 5.84 21.76
CA GLU A 169 -0.88 6.40 21.64
C GLU A 169 -0.89 7.58 20.67
N VAL A 170 -0.16 8.65 20.99
CA VAL A 170 0.00 9.79 20.09
C VAL A 170 1.16 9.56 19.13
N LEU A 171 0.91 9.75 17.84
CA LEU A 171 1.93 9.81 16.79
C LEU A 171 2.43 11.26 16.69
N VAL A 172 3.63 11.50 17.22
CA VAL A 172 4.28 12.81 17.11
C VAL A 172 4.73 13.04 15.67
N THR A 173 4.15 14.06 15.02
CA THR A 173 4.36 14.36 13.60
C THR A 173 5.50 15.35 13.35
N GLY A 174 5.87 16.16 14.34
CA GLY A 174 6.82 17.27 14.20
C GLY A 174 6.18 18.55 13.66
N ILE A 175 4.89 18.52 13.32
CA ILE A 175 4.15 19.67 12.80
C ILE A 175 3.40 20.33 13.96
N LYS A 176 3.84 21.53 14.36
CA LYS A 176 3.33 22.23 15.56
C LYS A 176 1.80 22.33 15.61
N VAL A 177 1.15 22.70 14.50
CA VAL A 177 -0.31 22.87 14.47
C VAL A 177 -1.04 21.54 14.65
N VAL A 178 -0.49 20.45 14.12
CA VAL A 178 -1.04 19.10 14.24
C VAL A 178 -0.83 18.59 15.66
N ASP A 179 0.41 18.59 16.14
CA ASP A 179 0.76 18.01 17.43
C ASP A 179 0.11 18.77 18.61
N LEU A 180 -0.22 20.06 18.44
CA LEU A 180 -0.87 20.87 19.47
C LEU A 180 -2.41 20.84 19.40
N LEU A 181 -3.00 21.09 18.23
CA LEU A 181 -4.45 21.30 18.10
C LEU A 181 -5.21 20.04 17.71
N ALA A 182 -4.60 19.15 16.93
CA ALA A 182 -5.24 17.96 16.38
C ALA A 182 -4.26 16.78 16.35
N PRO A 183 -3.80 16.30 17.52
CA PRO A 183 -2.77 15.27 17.60
C PRO A 183 -3.23 13.97 16.96
N TYR A 184 -2.36 13.34 16.19
CA TYR A 184 -2.68 12.09 15.49
C TYR A 184 -2.56 10.90 16.43
N ALA A 185 -3.57 10.04 16.45
CA ALA A 185 -3.50 8.77 17.16
C ALA A 185 -2.75 7.73 16.30
N ARG A 186 -1.78 7.02 16.89
CA ARG A 186 -1.09 5.91 16.23
C ARG A 186 -2.10 4.79 15.93
N GLY A 187 -2.11 4.32 14.68
CA GLY A 187 -3.12 3.37 14.19
C GLY A 187 -4.49 4.00 13.90
N GLY A 188 -4.61 5.31 14.04
CA GLY A 188 -5.82 6.06 13.70
C GLY A 188 -5.96 6.32 12.20
N LYS A 189 -7.17 6.71 11.79
CA LYS A 189 -7.50 7.19 10.44
C LYS A 189 -7.61 8.70 10.48
N ILE A 190 -6.92 9.38 9.58
CA ILE A 190 -6.83 10.84 9.52
C ILE A 190 -7.38 11.31 8.18
N GLY A 191 -8.28 12.30 8.21
CA GLY A 191 -8.79 12.95 7.00
C GLY A 191 -8.09 14.28 6.77
N LEU A 192 -7.47 14.46 5.60
CA LEU A 192 -6.91 15.74 5.16
C LEU A 192 -7.87 16.40 4.16
N PHE A 193 -8.73 17.28 4.65
CA PHE A 193 -9.71 17.98 3.83
C PHE A 193 -9.14 19.30 3.31
N GLY A 194 -9.22 19.54 2.00
CA GLY A 194 -8.73 20.78 1.42
C GLY A 194 -8.97 20.89 -0.08
N GLY A 195 -9.10 22.13 -0.57
CA GLY A 195 -9.25 22.45 -2.00
C GLY A 195 -7.98 22.20 -2.83
N ALA A 196 -8.03 22.56 -4.11
CA ALA A 196 -6.83 22.56 -4.95
C ALA A 196 -5.86 23.66 -4.48
N GLY A 197 -4.55 23.39 -4.54
CA GLY A 197 -3.51 24.40 -4.25
C GLY A 197 -3.29 24.74 -2.77
N VAL A 198 -3.99 24.11 -1.82
CA VAL A 198 -3.82 24.40 -0.37
C VAL A 198 -2.60 23.72 0.28
N GLY A 199 -1.72 23.11 -0.52
CA GLY A 199 -0.51 22.45 -0.01
C GLY A 199 -0.70 21.03 0.55
N LYS A 200 -1.76 20.30 0.16
CA LYS A 200 -2.00 18.92 0.63
C LYS A 200 -0.82 17.98 0.35
N THR A 201 -0.30 18.02 -0.87
CA THR A 201 0.82 17.18 -1.31
C THR A 201 2.08 17.49 -0.52
N VAL A 202 2.41 18.77 -0.37
CA VAL A 202 3.55 19.25 0.45
C VAL A 202 3.40 18.79 1.90
N PHE A 203 2.20 18.86 2.46
CA PHE A 203 1.93 18.40 3.82
C PHE A 203 2.14 16.88 3.97
N ILE A 204 1.70 16.07 3.00
CA ILE A 204 1.92 14.61 3.01
C ILE A 204 3.41 14.28 2.91
N GLN A 205 4.14 14.95 2.03
CA GLN A 205 5.59 14.75 1.90
C GLN A 205 6.33 15.07 3.20
N GLU A 206 6.01 16.18 3.83
CA GLU A 206 6.63 16.58 5.09
C GLU A 206 6.31 15.59 6.22
N LEU A 207 5.08 15.06 6.26
CA LEU A 207 4.69 14.02 7.19
C LEU A 207 5.48 12.72 6.97
N ILE A 208 5.65 12.30 5.71
CA ILE A 208 6.46 11.13 5.35
C ILE A 208 7.91 11.32 5.79
N ASN A 209 8.50 12.48 5.48
CA ASN A 209 9.88 12.83 5.83
C ASN A 209 10.10 12.80 7.34
N ASN A 210 9.20 13.40 8.13
CA ASN A 210 9.31 13.43 9.58
C ASN A 210 9.10 12.06 10.23
N ILE A 211 8.15 11.25 9.73
CA ILE A 211 7.94 9.90 10.24
C ILE A 211 9.14 8.99 9.94
N ALA A 212 9.68 9.07 8.72
CA ALA A 212 10.84 8.29 8.31
C ALA A 212 12.08 8.63 9.16
N LYS A 213 12.33 9.92 9.43
CA LYS A 213 13.48 10.38 10.23
C LYS A 213 13.33 10.13 11.73
N ALA A 214 12.16 10.42 12.30
CA ALA A 214 11.96 10.40 13.76
C ALA A 214 11.60 9.02 14.31
N HIS A 215 10.81 8.24 13.57
CA HIS A 215 10.29 6.94 14.03
C HIS A 215 10.95 5.75 13.33
N GLY A 216 11.80 5.99 12.33
CA GLY A 216 12.44 4.91 11.54
C GLY A 216 11.42 4.06 10.77
N GLY A 217 10.22 4.60 10.54
CA GLY A 217 9.13 3.91 9.86
C GLY A 217 9.28 3.97 8.34
N TYR A 218 8.62 3.04 7.67
CA TYR A 218 8.38 3.09 6.23
C TYR A 218 7.01 3.72 5.96
N SER A 219 6.85 4.33 4.79
CA SER A 219 5.56 4.86 4.34
C SER A 219 5.17 4.21 3.02
N VAL A 220 3.87 4.02 2.82
CA VAL A 220 3.30 3.63 1.52
C VAL A 220 2.41 4.78 1.08
N PHE A 221 2.64 5.27 -0.13
CA PHE A 221 1.79 6.29 -0.74
C PHE A 221 0.95 5.65 -1.84
N THR A 222 -0.38 5.78 -1.71
CA THR A 222 -1.33 5.16 -2.61
C THR A 222 -2.12 6.24 -3.35
N GLY A 223 -1.78 6.51 -4.61
CA GLY A 223 -2.46 7.48 -5.44
C GLY A 223 -3.69 6.88 -6.12
N VAL A 224 -4.86 7.04 -5.48
CA VAL A 224 -6.14 6.50 -5.96
C VAL A 224 -6.84 7.53 -6.85
N GLY A 225 -6.85 7.28 -8.16
CA GLY A 225 -7.43 8.21 -9.13
C GLY A 225 -6.71 9.56 -9.17
N GLU A 226 -5.42 9.58 -8.82
CA GLU A 226 -4.59 10.78 -8.88
C GLU A 226 -4.24 11.15 -10.33
N ARG A 227 -3.97 12.44 -10.56
CA ARG A 227 -3.48 12.88 -11.87
C ARG A 227 -2.07 12.35 -12.09
N THR A 228 -1.80 11.82 -13.27
CA THR A 228 -0.46 11.34 -13.69
C THR A 228 0.62 12.40 -13.49
N ARG A 229 0.32 13.67 -13.81
CA ARG A 229 1.24 14.80 -13.56
C ARG A 229 1.57 14.95 -12.08
N GLU A 230 0.57 14.92 -11.20
CA GLU A 230 0.77 15.10 -9.75
C GLU A 230 1.56 13.93 -9.15
N GLY A 231 1.35 12.70 -9.63
CA GLY A 231 2.15 11.54 -9.25
C GLY A 231 3.61 11.63 -9.73
N ASN A 232 3.84 12.12 -10.95
CA ASN A 232 5.19 12.36 -11.48
C ASN A 232 5.94 13.43 -10.69
N ASP A 233 5.29 14.57 -10.44
CA ASP A 233 5.87 15.66 -9.66
C ASP A 233 6.24 15.18 -8.24
N LEU A 234 5.35 14.43 -7.59
CA LEU A 234 5.60 13.81 -6.28
C LEU A 234 6.83 12.88 -6.30
N TYR A 235 6.97 12.06 -7.34
CA TYR A 235 8.09 11.12 -7.44
C TYR A 235 9.44 11.86 -7.54
N HIS A 236 9.52 12.90 -8.36
CA HIS A 236 10.73 13.71 -8.48
C HIS A 236 11.02 14.52 -7.22
N GLU A 237 10.02 15.13 -6.59
CA GLU A 237 10.19 15.84 -5.32
C GLU A 237 10.69 14.90 -4.20
N MET A 238 10.22 13.65 -4.17
CA MET A 238 10.72 12.63 -3.23
C MET A 238 12.16 12.21 -3.51
N GLN A 239 12.63 12.28 -4.76
CA GLN A 239 14.05 12.06 -5.10
C GLN A 239 14.91 13.23 -4.64
N GLU A 240 14.48 14.47 -4.88
CA GLU A 240 15.20 15.68 -4.46
C GLU A 240 15.33 15.77 -2.94
N THR A 241 14.28 15.42 -2.21
CA THR A 241 14.26 15.38 -0.74
C THR A 241 14.96 14.15 -0.15
N SER A 242 15.53 13.28 -0.99
CA SER A 242 16.24 12.05 -0.60
C SER A 242 15.39 11.05 0.20
N VAL A 243 14.05 11.14 0.08
CA VAL A 243 13.09 10.19 0.65
C VAL A 243 13.07 8.91 -0.19
N ILE A 244 13.16 9.07 -1.51
CA ILE A 244 13.43 8.01 -2.48
C ILE A 244 14.87 8.17 -2.95
N GLN A 245 15.67 7.12 -2.77
CA GLN A 245 17.06 7.07 -3.23
C GLN A 245 17.17 5.90 -4.21
N LEU A 246 17.58 6.19 -5.45
CA LEU A 246 17.63 5.18 -6.50
C LEU A 246 18.73 4.14 -6.24
N ASP A 247 19.89 4.60 -5.76
CA ASP A 247 21.06 3.75 -5.45
C ASP A 247 21.23 3.51 -3.95
N GLY A 248 20.25 3.90 -3.13
CA GLY A 248 20.32 3.91 -1.67
C GLY A 248 19.08 3.33 -0.99
N GLU A 249 18.97 3.56 0.32
CA GLU A 249 17.83 3.11 1.10
C GLU A 249 16.65 4.07 0.97
N SER A 250 15.67 3.70 0.15
CA SER A 250 14.37 4.39 0.11
C SER A 250 13.52 4.05 1.34
N LYS A 251 12.69 5.00 1.78
CA LYS A 251 11.76 4.80 2.92
C LYS A 251 10.29 4.76 2.52
N VAL A 252 10.01 4.92 1.22
CA VAL A 252 8.64 5.01 0.69
C VAL A 252 8.45 4.02 -0.45
N ALA A 253 7.31 3.32 -0.49
CA ALA A 253 6.82 2.63 -1.68
C ALA A 253 5.67 3.43 -2.30
N LEU A 254 5.62 3.51 -3.63
CA LEU A 254 4.57 4.22 -4.36
C LEU A 254 3.66 3.22 -5.06
N VAL A 255 2.36 3.35 -4.83
CA VAL A 255 1.32 2.57 -5.51
C VAL A 255 0.40 3.54 -6.23
N PHE A 256 0.26 3.40 -7.54
CA PHE A 256 -0.60 4.29 -8.33
C PHE A 256 -1.68 3.52 -9.08
N GLY A 257 -2.86 4.15 -9.10
CA GLY A 257 -3.99 3.76 -9.93
C GLY A 257 -4.57 5.04 -10.49
N GLN A 258 -4.03 5.48 -11.62
CA GLN A 258 -4.20 6.85 -12.11
C GLN A 258 -5.56 7.10 -12.75
N MET A 259 -5.90 8.37 -13.02
CA MET A 259 -7.18 8.75 -13.64
C MET A 259 -7.43 8.13 -15.03
N ASN A 260 -6.37 7.78 -15.77
CA ASN A 260 -6.45 7.13 -17.07
C ASN A 260 -6.74 5.62 -16.98
N GLU A 261 -6.59 5.02 -15.80
CA GLU A 261 -6.86 3.60 -15.59
C GLU A 261 -8.37 3.31 -15.44
N PRO A 262 -8.82 2.10 -15.81
CA PRO A 262 -10.22 1.73 -15.70
C PRO A 262 -10.70 1.80 -14.24
N PRO A 263 -12.02 1.95 -14.03
CA PRO A 263 -12.58 2.04 -12.69
C PRO A 263 -12.27 0.81 -11.82
N GLY A 264 -12.04 -0.37 -12.42
CA GLY A 264 -11.63 -1.58 -11.72
C GLY A 264 -10.30 -1.40 -10.98
N ALA A 265 -9.29 -0.90 -11.69
CA ALA A 265 -7.98 -0.61 -11.10
C ALA A 265 -8.07 0.42 -9.98
N ARG A 266 -8.75 1.55 -10.24
CA ARG A 266 -8.92 2.62 -9.24
C ARG A 266 -9.70 2.19 -8.00
N ALA A 267 -10.62 1.24 -8.13
CA ALA A 267 -11.37 0.69 -7.00
C ALA A 267 -10.57 -0.31 -6.17
N ARG A 268 -9.45 -0.85 -6.68
CA ARG A 268 -8.63 -1.87 -6.02
C ARG A 268 -7.26 -1.37 -5.60
N VAL A 269 -6.74 -0.31 -6.21
CA VAL A 269 -5.41 0.22 -5.87
C VAL A 269 -5.28 0.61 -4.40
N ALA A 270 -6.36 1.07 -3.76
CA ALA A 270 -6.37 1.37 -2.32
C ALA A 270 -6.10 0.14 -1.43
N LEU A 271 -6.39 -1.07 -1.91
CA LEU A 271 -6.11 -2.34 -1.23
C LEU A 271 -4.69 -2.85 -1.50
N THR A 272 -4.11 -2.43 -2.62
CA THR A 272 -2.72 -2.76 -3.00
C THR A 272 -1.71 -2.03 -2.11
N GLY A 273 -2.02 -0.79 -1.72
CA GLY A 273 -1.16 0.02 -0.84
C GLY A 273 -1.41 -0.20 0.63
#